data_AF-A0A0Q5FAL2-F1
#
_entry.id   AF-A0A0Q5FAL2-F1
#
_cell.length_a   1.000
_cell.length_b   1.000
_cell.length_c   1.000
_cell.angle_alpha   90.00
_cell.angle_beta   90.00
_cell.angle_gamma   90.00
#
_symmetry.space_group_name_H-M   'P 1'
#
loop_
_entity.id
_entity.type
_entity.pdbx_description
1 polymer ?
#
loop_
_entity_poly.entity_id
_entity_poly.type
_entity_poly.pdbx_seq_one_letter_code
_entity_poly.pdbx_strand_id
1 'polypeptide(L)' 'MNLPLIRAVPIKVSSDELRKLHTEGLTDGEIAYRMNVDARYIGKRRRKLSLTPNSALASAGASSSHQESA' A
#
# COMPACT_ATOMS: atom_id res chain seq x y z
N MET A 1 -12.73 -23.23 21.16
CA MET A 1 -11.41 -22.68 21.52
C MET A 1 -11.54 -21.16 21.53
N ASN A 2 -11.29 -20.51 22.66
CA ASN A 2 -11.47 -19.06 22.84
C ASN A 2 -10.10 -18.39 22.67
N LEU A 3 -9.85 -17.76 21.51
CA LEU A 3 -8.56 -17.15 21.21
C LEU A 3 -8.41 -15.86 22.06
N PRO A 4 -7.35 -15.71 22.87
CA PRO A 4 -7.22 -14.54 23.74
C PRO A 4 -7.00 -13.31 22.87
N LEU A 5 -7.64 -12.21 23.25
CA LEU A 5 -7.40 -10.88 22.69
C LEU A 5 -5.98 -10.45 23.06
N ILE A 6 -4.98 -10.93 22.30
CA ILE A 6 -3.63 -10.37 22.31
C ILE A 6 -3.84 -8.89 22.01
N ARG A 7 -3.57 -8.02 22.99
CA ARG A 7 -3.67 -6.57 22.85
C ARG A 7 -2.78 -6.19 21.68
N ALA A 8 -3.40 -6.03 20.50
CA ALA A 8 -2.70 -5.78 19.26
C ALA A 8 -1.84 -4.53 19.49
N VAL A 9 -0.53 -4.74 19.53
CA VAL A 9 0.43 -3.64 19.42
C VAL A 9 -0.07 -2.83 18.23
N PRO A 10 -0.32 -1.51 18.37
CA PRO A 10 -0.77 -0.74 17.23
C PRO A 10 0.31 -0.89 16.18
N ILE A 11 0.02 -1.66 15.11
CA ILE A 11 0.94 -1.84 14.00
C ILE A 11 1.05 -0.45 13.39
N LYS A 12 2.08 0.28 13.81
CA LYS A 12 2.32 1.65 13.39
C LYS A 12 2.84 1.55 11.98
N VAL A 13 1.91 1.61 11.02
CA VAL A 13 2.27 1.74 9.61
C VAL A 13 3.19 2.95 9.50
N SER A 14 4.42 2.72 9.07
CA SER A 14 5.38 3.78 8.79
C SER A 14 4.93 4.51 7.52
N SER A 15 4.87 5.85 7.58
CA SER A 15 4.47 6.64 6.41
C SER A 15 5.43 6.44 5.23
N ASP A 16 6.72 6.23 5.54
CA ASP A 16 7.76 5.94 4.54
C ASP A 16 7.51 4.62 3.83
N GLU A 17 7.19 3.58 4.59
CA GLU A 17 6.91 2.24 4.06
C GLU A 17 5.63 2.20 3.23
N LEU A 18 4.58 2.93 3.64
CA LEU A 18 3.38 3.12 2.83
C LEU A 18 3.74 3.78 1.50
N ARG A 19 4.59 4.81 1.52
CA ARG A 19 5.00 5.54 0.31
C ARG A 19 5.84 4.65 -0.62
N LYS A 20 6.73 3.81 -0.07
CA LYS A 20 7.50 2.84 -0.85
C LYS A 20 6.60 1.86 -1.58
N LEU A 21 5.70 1.18 -0.85
CA LEU A 21 4.76 0.21 -1.44
C LEU A 21 3.79 0.88 -2.42
N HIS A 22 3.37 2.12 -2.15
CA HIS A 22 2.56 2.89 -3.08
C HIS A 22 3.32 3.25 -4.37
N THR A 23 4.62 3.55 -4.27
CA THR A 23 5.49 3.82 -5.43
C THR A 23 5.73 2.57 -6.27
N GLU A 24 5.74 1.39 -5.65
CA GLU A 24 5.74 0.09 -6.33
C GLU A 24 4.42 -0.19 -7.10
N GLY A 25 3.42 0.69 -7.01
CA GLY A 25 2.14 0.56 -7.71
C GLY A 25 1.10 -0.29 -6.98
N LEU A 26 1.36 -0.69 -5.74
CA LEU A 26 0.43 -1.52 -4.97
C LEU A 26 -0.83 -0.74 -4.60
N THR A 27 -1.97 -1.42 -4.68
CA THR A 27 -3.27 -0.91 -4.24
C THR A 27 -3.38 -0.86 -2.71
N ASP A 28 -4.34 -0.09 -2.18
CA ASP A 28 -4.60 0.00 -0.74
C ASP A 28 -4.82 -1.39 -0.09
N GLY A 29 -5.39 -2.34 -0.85
CA GLY A 29 -5.63 -3.72 -0.40
C GLY A 29 -4.36 -4.57 -0.32
N GLU A 30 -3.46 -4.44 -1.29
CA GLU A 30 -2.18 -5.16 -1.31
C GLU A 30 -1.23 -4.62 -0.24
N ILE A 31 -1.18 -3.29 -0.08
CA ILE A 31 -0.44 -2.64 1.00
C ILE A 31 -0.95 -3.13 2.35
N ALA A 32 -2.28 -3.18 2.53
CA ALA A 32 -2.92 -3.67 3.74
C ALA A 32 -2.57 -5.14 4.06
N TYR A 33 -2.58 -6.00 3.04
CA TYR A 33 -2.16 -7.39 3.18
C TYR A 33 -0.70 -7.50 3.60
N ARG A 34 0.22 -6.77 2.94
CA ARG A 34 1.65 -6.78 3.29
C ARG A 34 1.93 -6.24 4.69
N MET A 35 1.18 -5.24 5.13
CA MET A 35 1.33 -4.63 6.44
C MET A 35 0.49 -5.30 7.53
N ASN A 36 -0.28 -6.34 7.19
CA ASN A 36 -1.22 -7.03 8.08
C ASN A 36 -2.18 -6.07 8.83
N VAL A 37 -2.76 -5.12 8.09
CA VAL A 37 -3.72 -4.12 8.59
C VAL A 37 -4.95 -4.03 7.69
N ASP A 38 -5.97 -3.30 8.12
CA ASP A 38 -7.15 -3.04 7.28
C ASP A 38 -6.86 -2.11 6.08
N ALA A 39 -7.40 -2.44 4.92
CA ALA A 39 -7.37 -1.57 3.73
C ALA A 39 -7.99 -0.19 3.98
N ARG A 40 -9.02 -0.11 4.85
CA ARG A 40 -9.62 1.17 5.26
C ARG A 40 -8.63 2.03 6.05
N TYR A 41 -7.77 1.41 6.85
CA TYR A 41 -6.72 2.09 7.60
C TYR A 41 -5.65 2.66 6.65
N ILE A 42 -5.18 1.85 5.69
CA ILE A 42 -4.26 2.28 4.63
C ILE A 42 -4.85 3.44 3.83
N GLY A 43 -6.10 3.34 3.37
CA GLY A 43 -6.76 4.42 2.62
C GLY A 43 -6.82 5.74 3.41
N LYS A 44 -7.07 5.70 4.73
CA LYS A 44 -7.00 6.90 5.58
C LYS A 44 -5.58 7.47 5.67
N ARG A 45 -4.56 6.61 5.82
CA ARG A 45 -3.15 7.02 5.90
C ARG A 45 -2.64 7.58 4.57
N ARG A 46 -2.97 6.94 3.44
CA ARG A 46 -2.67 7.40 2.09
C ARG A 46 -3.21 8.81 1.83
N ARG A 47 -4.47 9.07 2.20
CA ARG A 47 -5.09 10.41 2.11
C ARG A 47 -4.39 11.45 2.97
N LYS A 48 -3.95 11.09 4.18
CA LYS A 48 -3.14 11.98 5.03
C LYS A 48 -1.77 12.33 4.44
N LEU A 49 -1.28 11.49 3.53
CA LEU A 49 -0.03 11.70 2.79
C LEU A 49 -0.27 12.32 1.40
N SER A 50 -1.51 12.72 1.08
CA SER A 50 -1.90 13.28 -0.21
C SER A 50 -1.57 12.39 -1.42
N LEU A 51 -1.50 11.08 -1.22
CA LEU A 51 -1.25 10.09 -2.28
C LEU A 51 -2.57 9.69 -2.94
N THR A 52 -2.60 9.59 -4.27
CA THR A 52 -3.76 9.10 -5.03
C THR A 52 -3.87 7.58 -4.92
N PRO A 53 -5.06 6.97 -4.99
CA PRO A 53 -5.17 5.52 -4.98
C PRO A 53 -4.55 4.94 -6.25
N ASN A 54 -3.71 3.92 -6.09
CA ASN A 54 -3.33 3.09 -7.21
C ASN A 54 -4.56 2.29 -7.64
N SER A 55 -4.94 2.41 -8.91
CA SER A 55 -6.00 1.59 -9.50
C SER A 55 -5.39 0.27 -9.96
N ALA A 56 -6.08 -0.85 -9.71
CA ALA A 56 -5.68 -2.16 -10.21
C ALA A 56 -5.58 -2.21 -11.75
N LEU A 57 -6.12 -1.21 -12.44
CA LEU A 57 -6.03 -1.06 -13.90
C LEU A 57 -4.70 -0.43 -14.36
N ALA A 58 -3.98 0.33 -13.51
CA ALA A 58 -2.79 1.08 -13.90
C ALA A 58 -1.52 0.22 -14.02
N SER A 59 -1.41 -0.86 -13.25
CA SER A 59 -0.25 -1.77 -13.27
C SER A 59 -0.26 -2.76 -14.44
N ALA A 60 -1.35 -2.85 -15.20
CA ALA A 60 -1.42 -3.66 -16.42
C ALA A 60 -0.77 -2.98 -17.65
N GLY A 61 -0.31 -1.73 -17.54
CA GLY A 61 0.14 -0.93 -18.70
C GLY A 61 1.42 -0.09 -18.52
N ALA A 62 2.11 -0.14 -17.38
CA ALA A 62 3.37 0.59 -17.22
C ALA A 62 4.57 -0.21 -17.74
N SER A 63 4.54 -0.58 -19.02
CA SER A 63 5.76 -0.79 -19.79
C SER A 63 6.40 0.59 -19.98
N SER A 64 7.31 0.98 -19.10
CA SER A 64 8.30 2.02 -19.45
C SER A 64 9.44 1.31 -20.17
N SER A 65 9.24 1.13 -21.46
CA SER A 65 10.26 0.83 -22.44
C SER A 65 11.32 1.94 -22.37
N HIS A 66 12.49 1.65 -21.79
CA HIS A 66 13.70 2.41 -22.12
C HIS A 66 14.07 2.04 -23.57
N GLN A 67 13.61 2.85 -24.53
CA GLN A 67 14.24 2.92 -25.85
C GLN A 67 15.26 4.06 -25.79
N GLU A 68 16.53 3.69 -25.77
CA GLU A 68 17.64 4.61 -26.04
C GLU A 68 18.29 4.13 -27.34
N SER A 69 18.05 4.87 -28.42
CA SER A 69 18.72 4.75 -29.72
C SER A 69 19.06 6.16 -30.21
N ALA A 70 20.35 6.46 -30.29
CA ALA A 70 20.94 7.45 -31.19
C ALA A 70 22.40 7.06 -31.46
#